data_AF-A0A318XPF6-F1
#
_entry.id   AF-A0A318XPF6-F1
#
_cell.length_a   1.000
_cell.length_b   1.000
_cell.length_c   1.000
_cell.angle_alpha   90.00
_cell.angle_beta   90.00
_cell.angle_gamma   90.00
#
_symmetry.space_group_name_H-M   'P 1'
#
loop_
_entity.id
_entity.type
_entity.pdbx_description
1 polymer ?
#
loop_
_entity_poly.entity_id
_entity_poly.type
_entity_poly.pdbx_seq_one_letter_code
_entity_poly.pdbx_strand_id
1 'polypeptide(L)'
;MKCFLDMSHYCTDGFRNDNTTCIDIPIAVSAGYYSYENYFYYLFYHSALHNWTDISLKDWQGLKSTVARKMGLELVPNTIGNSSEVIPKIKEKLDLSIPVMMPTKYKALFYFYLSGNPDAAHFILISGYDTKRGYMYIRDINHLYEAGVQQYMTPQATGLFGIFMTEKMLEDIWTDSNKFFKEEGGPQSQEYYCFDSMFHNILYSLEKRGEPEIDSYDALIRDFCKNIAYKDNRFITAVRQYNDTMKNIREYALGFEIAFFRCLNVIFGVIEKWLQSHSEEPGADKLLQEFAGIRSRHFEYKRETVFAILEAAKSSTEYSSDKIKSIIGTVKALDSELFEFVQGALQVLVK
;
A
#
# COMPACT_ATOMS: atom_id res chain seq x y z
N MET A 1 -2.10 -30.67 -13.54
CA MET A 1 -3.06 -29.57 -13.70
C MET A 1 -2.27 -28.28 -13.77
N LYS A 2 -2.73 -27.26 -14.50
CA LYS A 2 -2.10 -25.94 -14.53
C LYS A 2 -3.16 -24.93 -14.14
N CYS A 3 -2.89 -24.14 -13.11
CA CYS A 3 -3.72 -23.02 -12.69
C CYS A 3 -2.91 -21.74 -12.79
N PHE A 4 -3.51 -20.68 -13.33
CA PHE A 4 -2.86 -19.38 -13.49
C PHE A 4 -3.92 -18.27 -13.40
N LEU A 5 -3.74 -17.38 -12.44
CA LEU A 5 -4.52 -16.16 -12.27
C LEU A 5 -3.79 -15.04 -13.00
N ASP A 6 -4.38 -14.55 -14.10
CA ASP A 6 -3.78 -13.46 -14.85
C ASP A 6 -3.96 -12.13 -14.09
N MET A 7 -2.82 -11.55 -13.71
CA MET A 7 -2.72 -10.28 -13.00
C MET A 7 -1.59 -9.43 -13.62
N SER A 8 -1.30 -9.64 -14.91
CA SER A 8 -0.22 -8.96 -15.62
C SER A 8 -0.52 -7.48 -15.90
N HIS A 9 -1.79 -7.10 -16.06
CA HIS A 9 -2.23 -5.74 -16.40
C HIS A 9 -1.77 -4.66 -15.39
N TYR A 10 -1.54 -5.01 -14.13
CA TYR A 10 -1.08 -4.05 -13.12
C TYR A 10 0.39 -3.68 -13.30
N CYS A 11 1.18 -4.43 -14.08
CA CYS A 11 2.60 -4.19 -14.22
C CYS A 11 2.93 -2.90 -14.98
N THR A 12 2.01 -2.35 -15.77
CA THR A 12 2.25 -1.21 -16.67
C THR A 12 1.60 0.10 -16.22
N ASP A 13 0.41 0.05 -15.61
CA ASP A 13 -0.47 1.22 -15.42
C ASP A 13 -0.87 1.50 -13.96
N GLY A 14 -0.13 0.98 -12.98
CA GLY A 14 -0.46 1.14 -11.56
C GLY A 14 0.42 2.15 -10.81
N PHE A 15 0.61 1.91 -9.51
CA PHE A 15 1.46 2.71 -8.64
C PHE A 15 2.68 1.89 -8.19
N ARG A 16 3.85 2.54 -8.19
CA ARG A 16 5.10 1.92 -7.78
C ARG A 16 5.08 1.59 -6.29
N ASN A 17 5.87 0.61 -5.86
CA ASN A 17 6.03 0.31 -4.43
C ASN A 17 6.72 1.44 -3.65
N ASP A 18 7.23 2.49 -4.30
CA ASP A 18 7.67 3.70 -3.62
C ASP A 18 6.50 4.64 -3.30
N ASN A 19 5.30 4.45 -3.88
CA ASN A 19 4.11 5.24 -3.57
C ASN A 19 3.28 4.65 -2.43
N THR A 20 3.55 3.41 -2.02
CA THR A 20 2.83 2.69 -0.96
C THR A 20 3.79 1.68 -0.32
N THR A 21 3.29 0.67 0.41
CA THR A 21 4.16 -0.36 1.01
C THR A 21 4.25 -1.62 0.13
N CYS A 22 5.33 -2.40 0.32
CA CYS A 22 5.48 -3.71 -0.32
C CYS A 22 4.43 -4.75 0.14
N ILE A 23 3.68 -4.46 1.20
CA ILE A 23 2.56 -5.28 1.67
C ILE A 23 1.27 -4.90 0.94
N ASP A 24 1.07 -3.60 0.66
CA ASP A 24 -0.17 -3.09 0.06
C ASP A 24 -0.30 -3.38 -1.43
N ILE A 25 0.81 -3.41 -2.16
CA ILE A 25 0.79 -3.72 -3.59
C ILE A 25 0.21 -5.13 -3.86
N PRO A 26 0.67 -6.22 -3.21
CA PRO A 26 0.06 -7.54 -3.35
C PRO A 26 -1.44 -7.60 -3.00
N ILE A 27 -1.87 -6.86 -1.97
CA ILE A 27 -3.29 -6.83 -1.57
C ILE A 27 -4.11 -6.09 -2.62
N ALA A 28 -3.64 -4.93 -3.09
CA ALA A 28 -4.29 -4.17 -4.15
C ALA A 28 -4.41 -4.98 -5.44
N VAL A 29 -3.37 -5.71 -5.83
CA VAL A 29 -3.40 -6.56 -7.03
C VAL A 29 -4.34 -7.73 -6.84
N SER A 30 -4.40 -8.31 -5.64
CA SER A 30 -5.40 -9.33 -5.30
C SER A 30 -6.82 -8.78 -5.36
N ALA A 31 -7.03 -7.50 -5.00
CA ALA A 31 -8.33 -6.84 -5.13
C ALA A 31 -8.69 -6.61 -6.61
N GLY A 32 -7.69 -6.16 -7.37
CA GLY A 32 -7.74 -6.00 -8.82
C GLY A 32 -8.16 -7.28 -9.58
N TYR A 33 -7.76 -8.45 -9.08
CA TYR A 33 -8.16 -9.72 -9.69
C TYR A 33 -9.70 -9.89 -9.81
N TYR A 34 -10.47 -9.34 -8.87
CA TYR A 34 -11.93 -9.40 -8.90
C TYR A 34 -12.56 -8.31 -9.77
N SER A 35 -11.92 -7.14 -9.86
CA SER A 35 -12.27 -6.04 -10.75
C SER A 35 -11.06 -5.13 -10.90
N TYR A 36 -10.69 -4.79 -12.12
CA TYR A 36 -9.47 -4.00 -12.39
C TYR A 36 -9.39 -2.72 -11.55
N GLU A 37 -10.52 -2.04 -11.39
CA GLU A 37 -10.58 -0.77 -10.66
C GLU A 37 -10.37 -0.92 -9.15
N ASN A 38 -10.65 -2.10 -8.57
CA ASN A 38 -10.42 -2.35 -7.15
C ASN A 38 -8.95 -2.18 -6.74
N TYR A 39 -8.00 -2.36 -7.68
CA TYR A 39 -6.60 -2.04 -7.45
C TYR A 39 -6.40 -0.57 -7.05
N PHE A 40 -7.00 0.34 -7.81
CA PHE A 40 -6.91 1.78 -7.57
C PHE A 40 -7.72 2.19 -6.34
N TYR A 41 -8.92 1.62 -6.16
CA TYR A 41 -9.80 1.93 -5.04
C TYR A 41 -9.15 1.55 -3.71
N TYR A 42 -8.56 0.35 -3.64
CA TYR A 42 -7.85 -0.12 -2.47
C TYR A 42 -6.70 0.80 -2.09
N LEU A 43 -5.82 1.12 -3.05
CA LEU A 43 -4.64 1.95 -2.77
C LEU A 43 -5.05 3.38 -2.39
N PHE A 44 -6.09 3.93 -3.01
CA PHE A 44 -6.62 5.22 -2.65
C PHE A 44 -7.10 5.26 -1.20
N TYR A 45 -7.97 4.33 -0.79
CA TYR A 45 -8.46 4.27 0.59
C TYR A 45 -7.34 4.05 1.59
N HIS A 46 -6.41 3.13 1.28
CA HIS A 46 -5.25 2.90 2.12
C HIS A 46 -4.46 4.20 2.34
N SER A 47 -4.11 4.90 1.26
CA SER A 47 -3.38 6.18 1.34
C SER A 47 -4.17 7.29 2.03
N ALA A 48 -5.47 7.38 1.77
CA ALA A 48 -6.36 8.36 2.37
C ALA A 48 -6.48 8.13 3.88
N LEU A 49 -6.76 6.91 4.34
CA LEU A 49 -6.84 6.58 5.76
C LEU A 49 -5.48 6.70 6.46
N HIS A 50 -4.36 6.43 5.77
CA HIS A 50 -3.03 6.70 6.33
C HIS A 50 -2.73 8.19 6.54
N ASN A 51 -3.49 9.09 5.91
CA ASN A 51 -3.33 10.54 6.08
C ASN A 51 -4.43 11.16 6.95
N TRP A 52 -5.69 10.73 6.77
CA TRP A 52 -6.89 11.35 7.28
C TRP A 52 -7.79 10.32 7.95
N THR A 53 -7.53 10.04 9.22
CA THR A 53 -8.36 9.13 10.02
C THR A 53 -8.06 9.29 11.49
N ASP A 54 -9.08 9.06 12.31
CA ASP A 54 -8.99 8.82 13.75
C ASP A 54 -8.78 7.33 14.09
N ILE A 55 -8.88 6.44 13.10
CA ILE A 55 -8.69 5.00 13.26
C ILE A 55 -7.24 4.69 13.67
N SER A 56 -7.11 3.86 14.70
CA SER A 56 -5.83 3.32 15.14
C SER A 56 -5.24 2.37 14.09
N LEU A 57 -4.01 2.63 13.62
CA LEU A 57 -3.28 1.69 12.74
C LEU A 57 -2.62 0.55 13.51
N LYS A 58 -2.82 0.45 14.83
CA LYS A 58 -2.29 -0.68 15.62
C LYS A 58 -2.97 -1.99 15.23
N ASP A 59 -4.24 -1.92 14.84
CA ASP A 59 -4.91 -3.02 14.17
C ASP A 59 -4.66 -2.91 12.67
N TRP A 60 -3.47 -3.33 12.24
CA TRP A 60 -3.14 -3.43 10.83
C TRP A 60 -4.25 -4.29 10.18
N GLN A 61 -4.35 -5.60 10.46
CA GLN A 61 -5.29 -6.47 9.74
C GLN A 61 -6.72 -5.90 9.62
N GLY A 62 -7.28 -5.35 10.70
CA GLY A 62 -8.59 -4.71 10.70
C GLY A 62 -8.69 -3.50 9.77
N LEU A 63 -7.65 -2.69 9.64
CA LEU A 63 -7.60 -1.57 8.69
C LEU A 63 -7.73 -2.07 7.23
N LYS A 64 -6.87 -2.99 6.76
CA LYS A 64 -6.98 -3.42 5.35
C LYS A 64 -8.19 -4.29 5.10
N SER A 65 -8.70 -5.03 6.10
CA SER A 65 -10.02 -5.67 6.00
C SER A 65 -11.16 -4.65 5.92
N THR A 66 -11.04 -3.48 6.57
CA THR A 66 -12.02 -2.39 6.44
C THR A 66 -11.99 -1.78 5.04
N VAL A 67 -10.78 -1.56 4.49
CA VAL A 67 -10.62 -1.10 3.11
C VAL A 67 -11.17 -2.14 2.12
N ALA A 68 -10.78 -3.40 2.25
CA ALA A 68 -11.22 -4.49 1.37
C ALA A 68 -12.75 -4.64 1.33
N ARG A 69 -13.41 -4.50 2.48
CA ARG A 69 -14.88 -4.63 2.59
C ARG A 69 -15.63 -3.60 1.75
N LYS A 70 -15.07 -2.40 1.53
CA LYS A 70 -15.64 -1.42 0.61
C LYS A 70 -15.81 -1.95 -0.82
N MET A 71 -14.96 -2.89 -1.23
CA MET A 71 -15.02 -3.53 -2.55
C MET A 71 -15.71 -4.91 -2.51
N GLY A 72 -16.40 -5.26 -1.43
CA GLY A 72 -17.04 -6.57 -1.26
C GLY A 72 -16.05 -7.71 -0.98
N LEU A 73 -14.84 -7.38 -0.57
CA LEU A 73 -13.73 -8.31 -0.33
C LEU A 73 -13.37 -8.40 1.15
N GLU A 74 -12.68 -9.47 1.54
CA GLU A 74 -12.14 -9.64 2.89
C GLU A 74 -10.73 -10.22 2.83
N LEU A 75 -9.83 -9.67 3.65
CA LEU A 75 -8.52 -10.25 3.86
C LEU A 75 -8.59 -11.35 4.92
N VAL A 76 -8.48 -12.59 4.46
CA VAL A 76 -8.69 -13.79 5.27
C VAL A 76 -7.35 -14.39 5.66
N PRO A 77 -7.04 -14.52 6.97
CA PRO A 77 -5.85 -15.23 7.43
C PRO A 77 -6.10 -16.75 7.34
N ASN A 78 -5.11 -17.46 6.83
CA ASN A 78 -5.11 -18.92 6.69
C ASN A 78 -3.95 -19.48 7.51
N THR A 79 -4.26 -19.98 8.70
CA THR A 79 -3.25 -20.58 9.58
C THR A 79 -2.72 -21.88 8.99
N ILE A 80 -1.40 -22.05 9.06
CA ILE A 80 -0.65 -23.20 8.57
C ILE A 80 -0.03 -23.93 9.76
N GLY A 81 -0.33 -25.22 9.93
CA GLY A 81 0.19 -25.98 11.07
C GLY A 81 1.67 -26.31 10.96
N ASN A 82 2.13 -26.62 9.74
CA ASN A 82 3.49 -27.04 9.44
C ASN A 82 3.81 -26.83 7.95
N SER A 83 5.10 -26.95 7.58
CA SER A 83 5.56 -26.68 6.21
C SER A 83 4.90 -27.55 5.14
N SER A 84 4.57 -28.81 5.46
CA SER A 84 3.96 -29.74 4.50
C SER A 84 2.54 -29.33 4.08
N GLU A 85 1.87 -28.47 4.85
CA GLU A 85 0.55 -27.93 4.53
C GLU A 85 0.59 -26.71 3.59
N VAL A 86 1.74 -26.06 3.44
CA VAL A 86 1.88 -24.77 2.71
C VAL A 86 1.42 -24.92 1.27
N ILE A 87 2.06 -25.82 0.53
CA ILE A 87 1.78 -26.00 -0.91
C ILE A 87 0.35 -26.52 -1.16
N PRO A 88 -0.15 -27.55 -0.44
CA PRO A 88 -1.54 -27.98 -0.58
C PRO A 88 -2.55 -26.85 -0.35
N LYS A 89 -2.39 -26.04 0.70
CA LYS A 89 -3.33 -24.93 1.01
C LYS A 89 -3.29 -23.82 -0.03
N ILE A 90 -2.10 -23.51 -0.57
CA ILE A 90 -1.98 -22.56 -1.68
C ILE A 90 -2.74 -23.08 -2.91
N LYS A 91 -2.52 -24.34 -3.28
CA LYS A 91 -3.19 -24.96 -4.45
C LYS A 91 -4.70 -24.99 -4.28
N GLU A 92 -5.20 -25.34 -3.10
CA GLU A 92 -6.64 -25.32 -2.77
C GLU A 92 -7.27 -23.95 -3.04
N LYS A 93 -6.63 -22.87 -2.59
CA LYS A 93 -7.13 -21.50 -2.85
C LYS A 93 -7.05 -21.13 -4.32
N LEU A 94 -5.96 -21.47 -5.00
CA LEU A 94 -5.81 -21.19 -6.43
C LEU A 94 -6.81 -21.97 -7.29
N ASP A 95 -7.18 -23.18 -6.90
CA ASP A 95 -8.22 -23.98 -7.56
C ASP A 95 -9.61 -23.33 -7.43
N LEU A 96 -9.82 -22.58 -6.34
CA LEU A 96 -11.00 -21.73 -6.13
C LEU A 96 -10.87 -20.34 -6.77
N SER A 97 -9.83 -20.12 -7.58
CA SER A 97 -9.53 -18.81 -8.19
C SER A 97 -9.31 -17.69 -7.17
N ILE A 98 -8.73 -18.01 -6.02
CA ILE A 98 -8.44 -17.06 -4.94
C ILE A 98 -6.92 -16.81 -4.89
N PRO A 99 -6.44 -15.58 -5.16
CA PRO A 99 -5.04 -15.23 -5.00
C PRO A 99 -4.56 -15.40 -3.55
N VAL A 100 -3.32 -15.87 -3.39
CA VAL A 100 -2.72 -16.09 -2.06
C VAL A 100 -1.50 -15.21 -1.89
N MET A 101 -1.44 -14.47 -0.79
CA MET A 101 -0.29 -13.70 -0.37
C MET A 101 0.46 -14.45 0.73
N MET A 102 1.77 -14.53 0.58
CA MET A 102 2.64 -15.13 1.58
C MET A 102 3.50 -14.04 2.21
N PRO A 103 3.34 -13.80 3.52
CA PRO A 103 4.31 -13.03 4.28
C PRO A 103 5.68 -13.73 4.27
N THR A 104 6.72 -12.95 4.06
CA THR A 104 8.11 -13.41 3.98
C THR A 104 9.02 -12.41 4.67
N LYS A 105 10.24 -12.84 5.01
CA LYS A 105 11.32 -11.91 5.36
C LYS A 105 12.22 -11.71 4.16
N TYR A 106 12.70 -10.49 3.95
CA TYR A 106 13.65 -10.20 2.85
C TYR A 106 14.86 -11.15 2.87
N LYS A 107 15.42 -11.45 4.05
CA LYS A 107 16.54 -12.40 4.20
C LYS A 107 16.22 -13.86 3.88
N ALA A 108 14.95 -14.23 3.78
CA ALA A 108 14.54 -15.58 3.35
C ALA A 108 14.39 -15.68 1.82
N LEU A 109 14.43 -14.56 1.09
CA LEU A 109 14.29 -14.54 -0.36
C LEU A 109 15.67 -14.72 -1.01
N PHE A 110 15.99 -15.94 -1.45
CA PHE A 110 17.30 -16.24 -2.07
C PHE A 110 17.63 -15.39 -3.32
N TYR A 111 16.61 -14.81 -3.95
CA TYR A 111 16.74 -13.93 -5.12
C TYR A 111 16.83 -12.44 -4.74
N PHE A 112 16.84 -12.11 -3.46
CA PHE A 112 17.01 -10.75 -2.95
C PHE A 112 18.42 -10.57 -2.34
N TYR A 113 19.24 -9.71 -2.94
CA TYR A 113 20.66 -9.57 -2.60
C TYR A 113 21.00 -8.34 -1.73
N LEU A 114 20.05 -7.44 -1.48
CA LEU A 114 20.33 -6.16 -0.81
C LEU A 114 20.72 -6.33 0.66
N SER A 115 21.86 -5.72 1.01
CA SER A 115 22.51 -5.66 2.33
C SER A 115 21.94 -4.57 3.27
N GLY A 116 20.79 -3.97 2.92
CA GLY A 116 20.17 -2.87 3.65
C GLY A 116 18.91 -3.31 4.41
N ASN A 117 19.07 -3.53 5.71
CA ASN A 117 18.08 -4.01 6.69
C ASN A 117 17.34 -5.33 6.33
N PRO A 118 18.02 -6.49 6.47
CA PRO A 118 17.52 -7.82 6.08
C PRO A 118 16.27 -8.29 6.85
N ASP A 119 15.80 -7.52 7.83
CA ASP A 119 14.81 -7.98 8.81
C ASP A 119 13.38 -7.48 8.59
N ALA A 120 13.09 -6.75 7.51
CA ALA A 120 11.72 -6.31 7.26
C ALA A 120 10.84 -7.44 6.68
N ALA A 121 9.55 -7.41 7.03
CA ALA A 121 8.54 -8.22 6.37
C ALA A 121 8.27 -7.76 4.93
N HIS A 122 7.92 -8.71 4.06
CA HIS A 122 7.59 -8.52 2.66
C HIS A 122 6.48 -9.47 2.24
N PHE A 123 5.59 -9.06 1.33
CA PHE A 123 4.55 -9.95 0.81
C PHE A 123 4.87 -10.33 -0.63
N ILE A 124 4.85 -11.63 -0.91
CA ILE A 124 4.85 -12.14 -2.27
C ILE A 124 3.45 -12.62 -2.64
N LEU A 125 3.03 -12.41 -3.88
CA LEU A 125 1.74 -12.85 -4.38
C LEU A 125 1.88 -14.14 -5.16
N ILE A 126 1.21 -15.20 -4.75
CA ILE A 126 1.20 -16.48 -5.44
C ILE A 126 -0.04 -16.53 -6.33
N SER A 127 0.19 -16.78 -7.61
CA SER A 127 -0.83 -16.60 -8.65
C SER A 127 -0.99 -17.78 -9.59
N GLY A 128 -0.27 -18.87 -9.38
CA GLY A 128 -0.46 -20.07 -10.17
C GLY A 128 0.45 -21.21 -9.79
N TYR A 129 0.22 -22.36 -10.42
CA TYR A 129 1.06 -23.54 -10.30
C TYR A 129 0.97 -24.42 -11.56
N ASP A 130 1.97 -25.28 -11.74
CA ASP A 130 2.01 -26.33 -12.76
C ASP A 130 2.41 -27.65 -12.11
N THR A 131 1.43 -28.54 -11.88
CA THR A 131 1.66 -29.85 -11.24
C THR A 131 2.60 -30.72 -12.06
N LYS A 132 2.60 -30.60 -13.40
CA LYS A 132 3.44 -31.48 -14.24
C LYS A 132 4.92 -31.17 -14.08
N ARG A 133 5.23 -29.89 -13.82
CA ARG A 133 6.61 -29.40 -13.64
C ARG A 133 7.00 -29.22 -12.17
N GLY A 134 6.04 -29.28 -11.24
CA GLY A 134 6.27 -29.01 -9.82
C GLY A 134 6.62 -27.55 -9.55
N TYR A 135 6.03 -26.62 -10.32
CA TYR A 135 6.32 -25.19 -10.24
C TYR A 135 5.17 -24.42 -9.61
N MET A 136 5.54 -23.41 -8.84
CA MET A 136 4.70 -22.33 -8.36
C MET A 136 5.04 -21.06 -9.15
N TYR A 137 4.03 -20.24 -9.38
CA TYR A 137 4.17 -18.95 -10.03
C TYR A 137 3.87 -17.84 -9.02
N ILE A 138 4.89 -17.07 -8.68
CA ILE A 138 4.79 -15.93 -7.78
C ILE A 138 4.93 -14.61 -8.55
N ARG A 139 4.50 -13.53 -7.93
CA ARG A 139 4.67 -12.16 -8.38
C ARG A 139 5.32 -11.35 -7.27
N ASP A 140 6.42 -10.71 -7.61
CA ASP A 140 7.24 -9.94 -6.69
C ASP A 140 7.91 -8.78 -7.44
N ILE A 141 8.29 -7.72 -6.74
CA ILE A 141 8.96 -6.54 -7.30
C ILE A 141 10.46 -6.52 -7.02
N ASN A 142 10.90 -7.19 -5.96
CA ASN A 142 12.21 -6.95 -5.38
C ASN A 142 13.40 -7.45 -6.20
N HIS A 143 13.19 -8.33 -7.17
CA HIS A 143 14.25 -8.90 -8.00
C HIS A 143 14.76 -7.95 -9.11
N LEU A 144 14.08 -6.82 -9.36
CA LEU A 144 14.37 -5.96 -10.53
C LEU A 144 14.96 -4.60 -10.20
N TYR A 145 14.90 -4.18 -8.93
CA TYR A 145 15.55 -2.95 -8.47
C TYR A 145 17.06 -2.98 -8.75
N GLU A 146 17.70 -4.13 -8.54
CA GLU A 146 19.14 -4.30 -8.71
C GLU A 146 19.55 -4.64 -10.15
N ALA A 147 18.65 -5.20 -10.96
CA ALA A 147 18.95 -5.55 -12.35
C ALA A 147 19.04 -4.31 -13.27
N GLY A 148 18.88 -3.10 -12.73
CA GLY A 148 18.84 -1.85 -13.50
C GLY A 148 17.64 -1.79 -14.45
N VAL A 149 16.62 -2.62 -14.24
CA VAL A 149 15.46 -2.72 -15.13
C VAL A 149 14.49 -1.55 -14.92
N GLN A 150 14.58 -0.88 -13.77
CA GLN A 150 13.78 0.29 -13.42
C GLN A 150 13.83 1.41 -14.47
N GLN A 151 14.96 1.58 -15.18
CA GLN A 151 15.09 2.58 -16.25
C GLN A 151 14.26 2.27 -17.50
N TYR A 152 13.84 1.02 -17.67
CA TYR A 152 13.00 0.55 -18.77
C TYR A 152 11.53 0.42 -18.36
N MET A 153 11.22 0.67 -17.09
CA MET A 153 9.85 0.66 -16.58
C MET A 153 9.24 2.04 -16.78
N THR A 154 7.94 2.08 -17.09
CA THR A 154 7.19 3.33 -17.07
C THR A 154 7.23 3.90 -15.63
N PRO A 155 7.18 5.23 -15.46
CA PRO A 155 7.07 5.81 -14.12
C PRO A 155 5.84 5.34 -13.32
N GLN A 156 4.88 4.67 -13.95
CA GLN A 156 3.65 4.12 -13.39
C GLN A 156 3.66 2.57 -13.27
N ALA A 157 4.74 1.88 -13.62
CA ALA A 157 4.77 0.43 -13.51
C ALA A 157 4.82 -0.01 -12.04
N THR A 158 3.85 -0.82 -11.58
CA THR A 158 3.83 -1.37 -10.21
C THR A 158 4.98 -2.32 -9.93
N GLY A 159 5.48 -2.96 -10.98
CA GLY A 159 6.59 -3.89 -10.92
C GLY A 159 6.31 -5.25 -10.28
N LEU A 160 5.08 -5.79 -10.28
CA LEU A 160 4.87 -7.17 -9.84
C LEU A 160 5.16 -8.20 -10.95
N PHE A 161 6.42 -8.57 -11.11
CA PHE A 161 6.83 -9.47 -12.19
C PHE A 161 6.76 -10.94 -11.77
N GLY A 162 6.47 -11.77 -12.76
CA GLY A 162 6.32 -13.20 -12.59
C GLY A 162 7.64 -13.94 -12.39
N ILE A 163 7.72 -14.74 -11.34
CA ILE A 163 8.84 -15.66 -11.09
C ILE A 163 8.28 -17.08 -11.01
N PHE A 164 8.90 -17.99 -11.76
CA PHE A 164 8.67 -19.43 -11.61
C PHE A 164 9.66 -19.99 -10.60
N MET A 165 9.17 -20.77 -9.65
CA MET A 165 10.01 -21.48 -8.68
C MET A 165 9.46 -22.87 -8.40
N THR A 166 10.29 -23.76 -7.87
CA THR A 166 9.81 -25.09 -7.47
C THR A 166 8.93 -24.99 -6.22
N GLU A 167 8.06 -25.98 -6.01
CA GLU A 167 7.30 -26.11 -4.76
C GLU A 167 8.22 -26.11 -3.53
N LYS A 168 9.37 -26.78 -3.63
CA LYS A 168 10.37 -26.84 -2.55
C LYS A 168 10.97 -25.46 -2.23
N MET A 169 11.30 -24.67 -3.25
CA MET A 169 11.85 -23.31 -3.05
C MET A 169 10.85 -22.41 -2.32
N LEU A 170 9.56 -22.49 -2.67
CA LEU A 170 8.53 -21.70 -1.99
C LEU A 170 8.32 -22.17 -0.54
N GLU A 171 8.35 -23.48 -0.30
CA GLU A 171 8.31 -24.04 1.06
C GLU A 171 9.52 -23.62 1.91
N ASP A 172 10.72 -23.55 1.33
CA ASP A 172 11.93 -23.07 2.00
C ASP A 172 11.81 -21.59 2.39
N ILE A 173 11.36 -20.72 1.47
CA ILE A 173 11.10 -19.30 1.75
C ILE A 173 10.13 -19.16 2.93
N TRP A 174 9.03 -19.92 2.92
CA TRP A 174 8.05 -19.90 4.00
C TRP A 174 8.67 -20.37 5.32
N THR A 175 9.38 -21.50 5.30
CA THR A 175 9.98 -22.12 6.49
C THR A 175 11.01 -21.19 7.14
N ASP A 176 11.88 -20.59 6.34
CA ASP A 176 12.91 -19.69 6.84
C ASP A 176 12.31 -18.37 7.32
N SER A 177 11.35 -17.79 6.60
CA SER A 177 10.63 -16.59 7.06
C SER A 177 9.96 -16.82 8.42
N ASN A 178 9.34 -17.98 8.62
CA ASN A 178 8.63 -18.30 9.87
C ASN A 178 9.55 -18.51 11.07
N LYS A 179 10.79 -18.98 10.87
CA LYS A 179 11.78 -19.01 11.97
C LYS A 179 11.99 -17.60 12.54
N PHE A 180 12.15 -16.62 11.67
CA PHE A 180 12.36 -15.23 12.05
C PHE A 180 11.10 -14.58 12.67
N PHE A 181 9.93 -14.75 12.05
CA PHE A 181 8.67 -14.25 12.62
C PHE A 181 8.41 -14.81 14.03
N LYS A 182 8.81 -16.07 14.28
CA LYS A 182 8.70 -16.69 15.60
C LYS A 182 9.68 -16.10 16.61
N GLU A 183 10.95 -15.90 16.22
CA GLU A 183 12.01 -15.35 17.07
C GLU A 183 11.70 -13.90 17.49
N GLU A 184 11.14 -13.11 16.58
CA GLU A 184 10.71 -11.73 16.82
C GLU A 184 9.40 -11.62 17.61
N GLY A 185 8.74 -12.72 17.98
CA GLY A 185 7.58 -12.71 18.88
C GLY A 185 7.93 -12.64 20.38
N GLY A 186 9.21 -12.53 20.73
CA GLY A 186 9.69 -12.53 22.13
C GLY A 186 9.38 -11.24 22.92
N PRO A 187 9.50 -11.25 24.26
CA PRO A 187 9.16 -10.10 25.12
C PRO A 187 9.92 -8.79 24.83
N GLN A 188 11.02 -8.83 24.08
CA GLN A 188 11.88 -7.69 23.79
C GLN A 188 11.53 -6.97 22.47
N SER A 189 10.65 -7.51 21.63
CA SER A 189 10.30 -6.93 20.32
C SER A 189 9.08 -6.00 20.33
N GLN A 190 8.41 -5.86 21.48
CA GLN A 190 7.15 -5.09 21.61
C GLN A 190 7.34 -3.56 21.58
N GLU A 191 8.57 -3.05 21.65
CA GLU A 191 8.82 -1.60 21.67
C GLU A 191 8.79 -0.93 20.29
N TYR A 192 8.94 -1.72 19.22
CA TYR A 192 9.01 -1.20 17.86
C TYR A 192 7.80 -1.70 17.09
N TYR A 193 7.35 -0.94 16.09
CA TYR A 193 6.20 -1.24 15.22
C TYR A 193 6.41 -2.50 14.34
N CYS A 194 7.08 -3.54 14.85
CA CYS A 194 7.31 -4.81 14.20
C CYS A 194 6.08 -5.69 14.40
N PHE A 195 5.14 -5.45 13.50
CA PHE A 195 4.00 -6.26 13.09
C PHE A 195 4.36 -7.69 12.64
N ASP A 196 5.58 -8.16 12.89
CA ASP A 196 6.17 -9.29 12.18
C ASP A 196 5.78 -10.62 12.84
N SER A 197 5.55 -10.63 14.16
CA SER A 197 5.09 -11.83 14.88
C SER A 197 3.69 -12.29 14.46
N MET A 198 2.81 -11.39 14.01
CA MET A 198 1.48 -11.77 13.50
C MET A 198 1.51 -12.39 12.10
N PHE A 199 2.67 -12.47 11.46
CA PHE A 199 2.85 -13.18 10.19
C PHE A 199 3.29 -14.63 10.39
N HIS A 200 3.60 -15.03 11.63
CA HIS A 200 3.98 -16.40 11.93
C HIS A 200 2.84 -17.39 11.62
N ASN A 201 3.17 -18.41 10.84
CA ASN A 201 2.31 -19.50 10.42
C ASN A 201 1.03 -19.07 9.68
N ILE A 202 1.07 -17.96 8.95
CA ILE A 202 -0.11 -17.42 8.26
C ILE A 202 0.17 -17.22 6.78
N LEU A 203 -0.80 -17.61 5.94
CA LEU A 203 -0.96 -17.11 4.58
C LEU A 203 -2.19 -16.20 4.55
N TYR A 204 -2.22 -15.23 3.66
CA TYR A 204 -3.41 -14.39 3.47
C TYR A 204 -4.06 -14.70 2.12
N SER A 205 -5.39 -14.73 2.09
CA SER A 205 -6.16 -14.70 0.85
C SER A 205 -7.03 -13.46 0.85
N LEU A 206 -7.32 -12.93 -0.35
CA LEU A 206 -8.36 -11.92 -0.51
C LEU A 206 -9.58 -12.58 -1.14
N GLU A 207 -10.69 -12.65 -0.41
CA GLU A 207 -11.87 -13.44 -0.79
C GLU A 207 -13.06 -12.51 -1.04
N LYS A 208 -13.86 -12.80 -2.09
CA LYS A 208 -15.15 -12.14 -2.28
C LYS A 208 -16.13 -12.59 -1.19
N ARG A 209 -16.71 -11.65 -0.45
CA ARG A 209 -17.65 -11.90 0.64
C ARG A 209 -19.04 -11.31 0.42
N GLY A 210 -19.17 -10.33 -0.47
CA GLY A 210 -20.43 -9.68 -0.76
C GLY A 210 -20.38 -8.82 -2.01
N GLU A 211 -21.41 -8.01 -2.18
CA GLU A 211 -21.42 -6.98 -3.22
C GLU A 211 -20.61 -5.76 -2.76
N PRO A 212 -19.91 -5.09 -3.70
CA PRO A 212 -19.14 -3.90 -3.38
C PRO A 212 -20.04 -2.74 -2.92
N GLU A 213 -19.60 -2.00 -1.89
CA GLU A 213 -20.14 -0.67 -1.57
C GLU A 213 -19.61 0.38 -2.57
N ILE A 214 -18.41 0.13 -3.11
CA ILE A 214 -17.69 0.98 -4.03
C ILE A 214 -17.37 0.18 -5.29
N ASP A 215 -18.07 0.49 -6.37
CA ASP A 215 -18.00 -0.19 -7.67
C ASP A 215 -17.60 0.75 -8.82
N SER A 216 -17.41 2.04 -8.52
CA SER A 216 -17.14 3.10 -9.48
C SER A 216 -16.30 4.22 -8.84
N TYR A 217 -15.64 5.03 -9.67
CA TYR A 217 -14.91 6.21 -9.19
C TYR A 217 -15.85 7.22 -8.52
N ASP A 218 -17.10 7.35 -8.99
CA ASP A 218 -18.09 8.22 -8.35
C ASP A 218 -18.46 7.74 -6.95
N ALA A 219 -18.73 6.44 -6.80
CA ALA A 219 -18.98 5.85 -5.48
C ALA A 219 -17.78 6.08 -4.55
N LEU A 220 -16.56 5.88 -5.05
CA LEU A 220 -15.31 6.11 -4.31
C LEU A 220 -15.19 7.55 -3.81
N ILE A 221 -15.36 8.52 -4.70
CA ILE A 221 -15.19 9.94 -4.37
C ILE A 221 -16.33 10.45 -3.48
N ARG A 222 -17.57 9.98 -3.69
CA ARG A 222 -18.69 10.26 -2.79
C ARG A 222 -18.43 9.76 -1.38
N ASP A 223 -17.95 8.52 -1.24
CA ASP A 223 -17.62 7.94 0.07
C ASP A 223 -16.41 8.65 0.71
N PHE A 224 -15.38 8.97 -0.07
CA PHE A 224 -14.22 9.77 0.36
C PHE A 224 -14.66 11.10 1.00
N CYS A 225 -15.45 11.91 0.30
CA CYS A 225 -15.94 13.19 0.82
C CYS A 225 -16.83 13.04 2.06
N LYS A 226 -17.57 11.92 2.16
CA LYS A 226 -18.54 11.70 3.24
C LYS A 226 -17.90 11.14 4.52
N ASN A 227 -16.97 10.21 4.37
CA ASN A 227 -16.52 9.34 5.46
C ASN A 227 -15.06 9.58 5.88
N ILE A 228 -14.26 10.30 5.09
CA ILE A 228 -12.88 10.62 5.48
C ILE A 228 -12.85 11.89 6.33
N ALA A 229 -12.39 11.74 7.57
CA ALA A 229 -12.23 12.82 8.52
C ALA A 229 -10.92 13.60 8.27
N TYR A 230 -10.90 14.47 7.26
CA TYR A 230 -9.68 15.22 6.90
C TYR A 230 -9.16 16.15 8.01
N LYS A 231 -10.03 16.52 8.95
CA LYS A 231 -9.65 17.29 10.15
C LYS A 231 -8.72 16.49 11.08
N ASP A 232 -8.78 15.16 11.01
CA ASP A 232 -7.93 14.22 11.75
C ASP A 232 -6.73 13.80 10.89
N ASN A 233 -5.83 14.76 10.66
CA ASN A 233 -4.64 14.56 9.83
C ASN A 233 -3.46 13.99 10.65
N ARG A 234 -2.95 12.83 10.23
CA ARG A 234 -1.85 12.11 10.88
C ARG A 234 -0.49 12.76 10.68
N PHE A 235 -0.25 13.43 9.55
CA PHE A 235 0.96 14.24 9.35
C PHE A 235 1.00 15.42 10.33
N ILE A 236 -0.14 16.08 10.58
CA ILE A 236 -0.24 17.14 11.59
C ILE A 236 0.11 16.59 12.98
N THR A 237 -0.37 15.40 13.32
CA THR A 237 -0.02 14.73 14.58
C THR A 237 1.49 14.45 14.66
N ALA A 238 2.08 13.90 13.59
CA ALA A 238 3.51 13.62 13.54
C ALA A 238 4.36 14.90 13.67
N VAL A 239 3.97 16.00 13.00
CA VAL A 239 4.63 17.32 13.12
C VAL A 239 4.50 17.87 14.53
N ARG A 240 3.33 17.75 15.16
CA ARG A 240 3.10 18.23 16.53
C ARG A 240 3.98 17.49 17.55
N GLN A 241 4.22 16.20 17.31
CA GLN A 241 5.02 15.31 18.17
C GLN A 241 6.47 15.19 17.70
N TYR A 242 6.92 16.03 16.75
CA TYR A 242 8.21 15.86 16.09
C TYR A 242 9.38 15.79 17.08
N ASN A 243 9.48 16.74 18.03
CA ASN A 243 10.60 16.78 18.98
C ASN A 243 10.64 15.50 19.85
N ASP A 244 9.48 14.94 20.21
CA ASP A 244 9.38 13.71 21.01
C ASP A 244 9.65 12.44 20.21
N THR A 245 9.47 12.48 18.89
CA THR A 245 9.48 11.31 18.00
C THR A 245 10.58 11.34 16.93
N MET A 246 11.45 12.37 16.93
CA MET A 246 12.48 12.55 15.89
C MET A 246 13.41 11.35 15.74
N LYS A 247 13.73 10.64 16.83
CA LYS A 247 14.53 9.40 16.77
C LYS A 247 13.84 8.34 15.91
N ASN A 248 12.54 8.13 16.12
CA ASN A 248 11.76 7.17 15.35
C ASN A 248 11.63 7.61 13.89
N ILE A 249 11.41 8.91 13.64
CA ILE A 249 11.36 9.47 12.28
C ILE A 249 12.68 9.20 11.54
N ARG A 250 13.82 9.37 12.22
CA ARG A 250 15.14 9.08 11.67
C ARG A 250 15.32 7.59 11.34
N GLU A 251 14.95 6.71 12.26
CA GLU A 251 15.08 5.25 12.09
C GLU A 251 14.16 4.71 10.98
N TYR A 252 12.98 5.32 10.79
CA TYR A 252 11.97 4.92 9.81
C TYR A 252 11.77 5.96 8.71
N ALA A 253 12.84 6.62 8.26
CA ALA A 253 12.79 7.74 7.32
C ALA A 253 12.02 7.41 6.02
N LEU A 254 12.27 6.23 5.44
CA LEU A 254 11.56 5.79 4.23
C LEU A 254 10.06 5.60 4.48
N GLY A 255 9.70 4.99 5.61
CA GLY A 255 8.29 4.81 5.99
C GLY A 255 7.58 6.15 6.19
N PHE A 256 8.26 7.12 6.81
CA PHE A 256 7.76 8.48 6.99
C PHE A 256 7.55 9.19 5.63
N GLU A 257 8.52 9.07 4.71
CA GLU A 257 8.43 9.63 3.36
C GLU A 257 7.27 9.02 2.56
N ILE A 258 7.13 7.69 2.59
CA ILE A 258 6.03 6.99 1.91
C ILE A 258 4.69 7.44 2.47
N ALA A 259 4.54 7.45 3.80
CA ALA A 259 3.27 7.73 4.47
C ALA A 259 2.74 9.15 4.26
N PHE A 260 3.63 10.15 4.08
CA PHE A 260 3.23 11.56 4.09
C PHE A 260 3.56 12.35 2.82
N PHE A 261 4.34 11.78 1.90
CA PHE A 261 4.66 12.41 0.63
C PHE A 261 4.39 11.50 -0.55
N ARG A 262 5.00 10.30 -0.62
CA ARG A 262 4.88 9.48 -1.83
C ARG A 262 3.49 8.89 -2.04
N CYS A 263 2.72 8.68 -0.96
CA CYS A 263 1.31 8.28 -1.03
C CYS A 263 0.41 9.31 -1.76
N LEU A 264 0.85 10.57 -1.88
CA LEU A 264 0.12 11.59 -2.63
C LEU A 264 0.01 11.24 -4.12
N ASN A 265 0.98 10.49 -4.67
CA ASN A 265 0.87 10.00 -6.05
C ASN A 265 -0.37 9.13 -6.24
N VAL A 266 -0.71 8.32 -5.24
CA VAL A 266 -1.91 7.48 -5.25
C VAL A 266 -3.16 8.35 -5.13
N ILE A 267 -3.21 9.23 -4.12
CA ILE A 267 -4.39 10.07 -3.84
C ILE A 267 -4.72 10.95 -5.06
N PHE A 268 -3.75 11.73 -5.53
CA PHE A 268 -3.95 12.62 -6.67
C PHE A 268 -4.13 11.86 -7.98
N GLY A 269 -3.44 10.73 -8.19
CA GLY A 269 -3.57 9.93 -9.40
C GLY A 269 -4.97 9.31 -9.55
N VAL A 270 -5.60 8.90 -8.44
CA VAL A 270 -6.97 8.35 -8.47
C VAL A 270 -8.02 9.45 -8.63
N ILE A 271 -7.85 10.61 -8.00
CA ILE A 271 -8.73 11.76 -8.23
C ILE A 271 -8.61 12.24 -9.70
N GLU A 272 -7.40 12.23 -10.26
CA GLU A 272 -7.17 12.55 -11.67
C GLU A 272 -7.89 11.57 -12.60
N LYS A 273 -7.82 10.26 -12.34
CA LYS A 273 -8.57 9.23 -13.09
C LYS A 273 -10.08 9.47 -13.03
N TRP A 274 -10.60 9.82 -11.86
CA TRP A 274 -12.02 10.17 -11.70
C TRP A 274 -12.41 11.41 -12.51
N LEU A 275 -11.61 12.48 -12.47
CA LEU A 275 -11.88 13.68 -13.28
C LEU A 275 -11.80 13.36 -14.78
N GLN A 276 -10.83 12.54 -15.21
CA GLN A 276 -10.66 12.11 -16.59
C GLN A 276 -11.84 11.24 -17.09
N SER A 277 -12.45 10.42 -16.22
CA SER A 277 -13.64 9.66 -16.57
C SER A 277 -14.87 10.54 -16.83
N HIS A 278 -14.79 11.83 -16.51
CA HIS A 278 -15.81 12.85 -16.77
C HIS A 278 -15.34 13.89 -17.79
N SER A 279 -14.28 13.61 -18.57
CA SER A 279 -13.71 14.59 -19.51
C SER A 279 -14.69 15.12 -20.56
N GLU A 280 -15.80 14.41 -20.82
CA GLU A 280 -16.86 14.85 -21.74
C GLU A 280 -17.89 15.81 -21.09
N GLU A 281 -17.87 15.96 -19.76
CA GLU A 281 -18.83 16.81 -19.05
C GLU A 281 -18.49 18.31 -19.18
N PRO A 282 -19.50 19.19 -19.31
CA PRO A 282 -19.28 20.62 -19.38
C PRO A 282 -18.50 21.16 -18.16
N GLY A 283 -17.32 21.71 -18.41
CA GLY A 283 -16.47 22.30 -17.37
C GLY A 283 -15.40 21.36 -16.81
N ALA A 284 -15.34 20.09 -17.25
CA ALA A 284 -14.33 19.12 -16.82
C ALA A 284 -12.89 19.62 -17.07
N ASP A 285 -12.60 20.23 -18.23
CA ASP A 285 -11.28 20.81 -18.54
C ASP A 285 -10.83 21.85 -17.53
N LYS A 286 -11.76 22.72 -17.09
CA LYS A 286 -11.47 23.74 -16.09
C LYS A 286 -11.16 23.11 -14.75
N LEU A 287 -11.94 22.10 -14.35
CA LEU A 287 -11.70 21.35 -13.12
C LEU A 287 -10.36 20.62 -13.15
N LEU A 288 -10.00 19.99 -14.26
CA LEU A 288 -8.68 19.35 -14.44
C LEU A 288 -7.53 20.35 -14.32
N GLN A 289 -7.67 21.54 -14.91
CA GLN A 289 -6.65 22.60 -14.81
C GLN A 289 -6.52 23.12 -13.37
N GLU A 290 -7.63 23.36 -12.69
CA GLU A 290 -7.65 23.79 -11.29
C GLU A 290 -7.04 22.73 -10.37
N PHE A 291 -7.41 21.46 -10.57
CA PHE A 291 -6.87 20.32 -9.86
C PHE A 291 -5.35 20.19 -10.04
N ALA A 292 -4.84 20.37 -11.25
CA ALA A 292 -3.39 20.35 -11.51
C ALA A 292 -2.64 21.42 -10.69
N GLY A 293 -3.25 22.59 -10.48
CA GLY A 293 -2.74 23.64 -9.60
C GLY A 293 -2.71 23.22 -8.13
N ILE A 294 -3.81 22.65 -7.63
CA ILE A 294 -3.93 22.15 -6.24
C ILE A 294 -2.91 21.03 -5.98
N ARG A 295 -2.80 20.08 -6.92
CA ARG A 295 -1.83 18.99 -6.89
C ARG A 295 -0.41 19.53 -6.78
N SER A 296 -0.02 20.45 -7.66
CA SER A 296 1.33 21.02 -7.68
C SER A 296 1.70 21.66 -6.34
N ARG A 297 0.80 22.48 -5.77
CA ARG A 297 1.01 23.12 -4.45
C ARG A 297 1.17 22.11 -3.33
N HIS A 298 0.32 21.08 -3.30
CA HIS A 298 0.42 20.01 -2.29
C HIS A 298 1.74 19.26 -2.38
N PHE A 299 2.12 18.81 -3.58
CA PHE A 299 3.34 18.06 -3.79
C PHE A 299 4.58 18.86 -3.42
N GLU A 300 4.68 20.10 -3.89
CA GLU A 300 5.81 20.98 -3.60
C GLU A 300 5.96 21.19 -2.09
N TYR A 301 4.89 21.62 -1.43
CA TYR A 301 4.93 21.89 0.00
C TYR A 301 5.22 20.64 0.85
N LYS A 302 4.57 19.51 0.53
CA LYS A 302 4.77 18.25 1.26
C LYS A 302 6.16 17.69 1.04
N ARG A 303 6.70 17.75 -0.18
CA ARG A 303 8.08 17.36 -0.47
C ARG A 303 9.04 18.15 0.41
N GLU A 304 9.01 19.47 0.32
CA GLU A 304 9.93 20.35 1.06
C GLU A 304 9.83 20.14 2.56
N THR A 305 8.60 20.08 3.09
CA THR A 305 8.37 19.93 4.52
C THR A 305 8.83 18.56 5.03
N VAL A 306 8.50 17.48 4.32
CA VAL A 306 8.92 16.12 4.72
C VAL A 306 10.44 15.99 4.68
N PHE A 307 11.11 16.45 3.62
CA PHE A 307 12.56 16.39 3.55
C PHE A 307 13.25 17.28 4.58
N ALA A 308 12.70 18.46 4.89
CA ALA A 308 13.21 19.31 5.96
C ALA A 308 13.07 18.64 7.35
N ILE A 309 11.98 17.92 7.59
CA ILE A 309 11.77 17.15 8.84
C ILE A 309 12.77 15.99 8.92
N LEU A 310 12.95 15.23 7.83
CA LEU A 310 13.90 14.12 7.79
C LEU A 310 15.33 14.59 8.01
N GLU A 311 15.72 15.72 7.42
CA GLU A 311 17.05 16.29 7.60
C GLU A 311 17.26 16.77 9.04
N ALA A 312 16.28 17.47 9.60
CA ALA A 312 16.31 17.89 11.00
C ALA A 312 16.37 16.69 11.97
N ALA A 313 15.66 15.59 11.67
CA ALA A 313 15.71 14.38 12.48
C ALA A 313 17.09 13.72 12.44
N LYS A 314 17.76 13.72 11.28
CA LYS A 314 19.15 13.22 11.14
C LYS A 314 20.12 14.04 11.98
N SER A 315 19.99 15.37 11.97
CA SER A 315 20.83 16.28 12.74
C SER A 315 20.39 16.47 14.20
N SER A 316 19.37 15.73 14.66
CA SER A 316 18.74 15.87 15.98
C SER A 316 18.34 17.32 16.30
N THR A 317 17.89 18.07 15.30
CA THR A 317 17.51 19.48 15.42
C THR A 317 16.04 19.59 15.79
N GLU A 318 15.76 20.22 16.93
CA GLU A 318 14.40 20.47 17.38
C GLU A 318 13.74 21.60 16.58
N TYR A 319 12.42 21.50 16.43
CA TYR A 319 11.61 22.58 15.87
C TYR A 319 11.04 23.45 16.97
N SER A 320 11.07 24.76 16.74
CA SER A 320 10.39 25.72 17.59
C SER A 320 8.87 25.56 17.49
N SER A 321 8.16 26.00 18.53
CA SER A 321 6.69 26.01 18.53
C SER A 321 6.10 26.79 17.36
N ASP A 322 6.74 27.88 16.93
CA ASP A 322 6.26 28.69 15.81
C ASP A 322 6.46 27.99 14.46
N LYS A 323 7.57 27.26 14.29
CA LYS A 323 7.79 26.42 13.10
C LYS A 323 6.74 25.32 13.02
N ILE A 324 6.46 24.63 14.13
CA ILE A 324 5.41 23.60 14.21
C ILE A 324 4.04 24.19 13.85
N LYS A 325 3.66 25.32 14.46
CA LYS A 325 2.38 26.00 14.18
C LYS A 325 2.27 26.41 12.71
N SER A 326 3.34 26.96 12.13
CA SER A 326 3.38 27.35 10.72
C SER A 326 3.16 26.15 9.81
N ILE A 327 3.86 25.04 10.03
CA ILE A 327 3.68 23.81 9.24
C ILE A 327 2.23 23.32 9.32
N ILE A 328 1.69 23.22 10.54
CA ILE A 328 0.32 22.75 10.77
C ILE A 328 -0.70 23.67 10.08
N GLY A 329 -0.51 24.98 10.14
CA GLY A 329 -1.40 25.96 9.51
C GLY A 329 -1.48 25.77 7.99
N THR A 330 -0.33 25.63 7.33
CA THR A 330 -0.29 25.43 5.88
C THR A 330 -0.87 24.08 5.46
N VAL A 331 -0.57 22.99 6.18
CA VAL A 331 -1.15 21.67 5.88
C VAL A 331 -2.68 21.71 5.97
N LYS A 332 -3.25 22.36 6.99
CA LYS A 332 -4.70 22.49 7.13
C LYS A 332 -5.34 23.27 5.98
N ALA A 333 -4.68 24.34 5.54
CA ALA A 333 -5.18 25.16 4.43
C ALA A 333 -5.18 24.36 3.12
N LEU A 334 -4.09 23.63 2.84
CA LEU A 334 -3.98 22.77 1.66
C LEU A 334 -5.03 21.65 1.69
N ASP A 335 -5.14 20.91 2.79
CA ASP A 335 -6.15 19.85 2.92
C ASP A 335 -7.57 20.41 2.72
N SER A 336 -7.88 21.58 3.31
CA SER A 336 -9.20 22.19 3.13
C SER A 336 -9.46 22.56 1.67
N GLU A 337 -8.48 23.15 0.99
CA GLU A 337 -8.54 23.45 -0.45
C GLU A 337 -8.82 22.18 -1.28
N LEU A 338 -8.12 21.07 -1.02
CA LEU A 338 -8.33 19.82 -1.72
C LEU A 338 -9.75 19.27 -1.50
N PHE A 339 -10.20 19.20 -0.26
CA PHE A 339 -11.51 18.61 0.06
C PHE A 339 -12.66 19.48 -0.45
N GLU A 340 -12.56 20.80 -0.34
CA GLU A 340 -13.54 21.74 -0.90
C GLU A 340 -13.60 21.62 -2.42
N PHE A 341 -12.45 21.53 -3.09
CA PHE A 341 -12.39 21.31 -4.54
C PHE A 341 -13.07 20.00 -4.94
N VAL A 342 -12.70 18.87 -4.33
CA VAL A 342 -13.24 17.55 -4.70
C VAL A 342 -14.76 17.51 -4.47
N GLN A 343 -15.23 18.09 -3.35
CA GLN A 343 -16.67 18.17 -3.07
C GLN A 343 -17.41 19.06 -4.06
N GLY A 344 -16.82 20.20 -4.47
CA GLY A 344 -17.38 21.08 -5.48
C GLY A 344 -17.42 20.41 -6.86
N ALA A 345 -16.32 19.77 -7.27
CA ALA A 345 -16.24 19.02 -8.52
C ALA A 345 -17.28 17.90 -8.58
N LEU A 346 -17.49 17.19 -7.48
CA LEU A 346 -18.49 16.12 -7.37
C LEU A 346 -19.92 16.62 -7.63
N GLN A 347 -20.26 17.82 -7.15
CA GLN A 347 -21.57 18.44 -7.39
C GLN A 347 -21.78 18.88 -8.84
N VAL A 348 -20.69 19.21 -9.55
CA VAL A 348 -20.73 19.62 -10.96
C VAL A 348 -20.84 18.41 -11.88
N LEU A 349 -20.02 17.40 -11.63
CA LEU A 349 -19.83 16.25 -12.53
C LEU A 349 -20.87 15.15 -12.31
N VAL A 350 -21.31 14.92 -11.07
CA VAL A 350 -22.13 13.76 -10.73
C VAL A 350 -23.48 14.23 -10.17
N LYS A 351 -24.40 14.51 -11.08
CA LYS A 351 -25.74 15.04 -10.78
C LYS A 351 -26.65 14.03 -10.08
#